data_AF-A0A382R1R6-F1
#
_entry.id   AF-A0A382R1R6-F1
#
_cell.length_a   1.000
_cell.length_b   1.000
_cell.length_c   1.000
_cell.angle_alpha   90.00
_cell.angle_beta   90.00
_cell.angle_gamma   90.00
#
_symmetry.space_group_name_H-M   'P 1'
#
loop_
_entity.id
_entity.type
_entity.pdbx_description
1 polymer ?
#
loop_
_entity_poly.entity_id
_entity_poly.type
_entity_poly.pdbx_seq_one_letter_code
_entity_poly.pdbx_strand_id
1 'polypeptide(L)'
;MKNILLSFISLPLVLSCLVQLNAIPLPGAKEGKQSAPRITKSGGIERDYRAGKLTEAQEKIVLALAKKQGVAKVARISTINFYPSAARGIRVDGAKEVNGREVSYKVLSVNFKPWYHPGGGPRKGDSQMGDFWAGKPRTQKKTILRVGETDYLCGSIRGIEIKECEAMLGLFLAGKFTYSPGPRINDRLLGQVDWNKPSRFSKRGDAISVGFPHKGGPGSGFFDLEVDLVGGKLNIRQM
;
A
#
# COMPACT_ATOMS: atom_id res chain seq x y z
N MET A 1 17.14 -67.28 13.12
CA MET A 1 18.41 -68.05 13.05
C MET A 1 18.67 -68.45 11.60
N LYS A 2 19.94 -68.38 11.15
CA LYS A 2 20.48 -68.43 9.76
C LYS A 2 20.47 -67.05 9.07
N ASN A 3 21.51 -66.22 9.03
CA ASN A 3 22.97 -66.28 8.75
C ASN A 3 23.38 -66.45 7.28
N ILE A 4 24.34 -65.59 6.88
CA ILE A 4 25.32 -65.63 5.75
C ILE A 4 24.86 -64.87 4.48
N LEU A 5 25.31 -63.64 4.17
CA LEU A 5 26.66 -63.08 3.90
C LEU A 5 27.20 -63.50 2.53
N LEU A 6 27.31 -62.55 1.59
CA LEU A 6 28.28 -62.58 0.50
C LEU A 6 28.65 -61.15 0.10
N SER A 7 29.95 -60.89 0.25
CA SER A 7 30.70 -59.67 0.02
C SER A 7 31.64 -59.91 -1.16
N PHE A 8 31.72 -58.96 -2.08
CA PHE A 8 32.85 -58.69 -3.01
C PHE A 8 32.70 -57.19 -3.35
N ILE A 9 33.58 -56.23 -2.97
CA ILE A 9 35.00 -55.98 -3.31
C ILE A 9 35.15 -55.95 -4.85
N SER A 10 35.54 -54.90 -5.59
CA SER A 10 36.45 -53.77 -5.33
C SER A 10 36.40 -52.70 -6.46
N LEU A 11 36.65 -51.44 -6.07
CA LEU A 11 37.48 -50.38 -6.72
C LEU A 11 37.08 -49.72 -8.07
N PRO A 12 37.61 -48.50 -8.38
CA PRO A 12 36.78 -47.32 -8.63
C PRO A 12 36.99 -46.72 -10.03
N LEU A 13 36.00 -46.00 -10.54
CA LEU A 13 36.21 -45.13 -11.71
C LEU A 13 36.06 -43.68 -11.30
N VAL A 14 37.24 -43.06 -11.16
CA VAL A 14 37.41 -41.61 -11.14
C VAL A 14 36.98 -41.07 -12.50
N LEU A 15 35.96 -40.22 -12.53
CA LEU A 15 35.80 -39.26 -13.61
C LEU A 15 35.50 -37.89 -13.02
N SER A 16 36.60 -37.18 -12.83
CA SER A 16 36.67 -35.73 -12.66
C SER A 16 35.97 -35.02 -13.80
N CYS A 17 34.84 -34.37 -13.52
CA CYS A 17 34.39 -33.21 -14.25
C CYS A 17 34.22 -32.06 -13.26
N LEU A 18 35.30 -31.29 -13.09
CA LEU A 18 35.19 -29.89 -12.71
C LEU A 18 34.32 -29.20 -13.76
N VAL A 19 33.10 -28.84 -13.38
CA VAL A 19 32.45 -27.68 -13.98
C VAL A 19 32.47 -26.60 -12.92
N GLN A 20 33.56 -25.83 -12.92
CA GLN A 20 33.56 -24.48 -12.38
C GLN A 20 32.50 -23.70 -13.16
N LEU A 21 31.29 -23.57 -12.60
CA LEU A 21 30.41 -22.48 -12.99
C LEU A 21 31.05 -21.20 -12.46
N ASN A 22 31.98 -20.66 -13.25
CA ASN A 22 32.40 -19.29 -13.13
C ASN A 22 31.15 -18.42 -13.16
N ALA A 23 30.96 -17.70 -12.05
CA ALA A 23 29.98 -16.64 -11.93
C ALA A 23 30.03 -15.76 -13.18
N ILE A 24 28.93 -15.73 -13.92
CA ILE A 24 28.73 -14.73 -14.96
C ILE A 24 28.52 -13.41 -14.22
N PRO A 25 29.41 -12.41 -14.38
CA PRO A 25 29.19 -11.11 -13.77
C PRO A 25 28.03 -10.43 -14.51
N LEU A 26 26.95 -10.15 -13.78
CA LEU A 26 25.87 -9.30 -14.27
C LEU A 26 26.44 -7.92 -14.60
N PRO A 27 26.33 -7.44 -15.86
CA PRO A 27 26.82 -6.13 -16.23
C PRO A 27 25.85 -5.06 -15.68
N GLY A 28 26.40 -4.14 -14.88
CA GLY A 28 25.79 -2.84 -14.64
C GLY A 28 24.97 -2.71 -13.36
N ALA A 29 25.61 -2.94 -12.21
CA ALA A 29 25.21 -2.26 -10.98
C ALA A 29 25.31 -0.74 -11.19
N LYS A 30 24.16 -0.11 -11.43
CA LYS A 30 23.92 1.30 -11.10
C LYS A 30 22.70 1.35 -10.19
N GLU A 31 22.95 1.09 -8.91
CA GLU A 31 22.11 1.63 -7.85
C GLU A 31 22.23 3.16 -7.91
N GLY A 32 21.27 3.79 -8.57
CA GLY A 32 21.11 5.23 -8.65
C GLY A 32 19.67 5.58 -8.36
N LYS A 33 19.41 6.03 -7.13
CA LYS A 33 18.16 6.66 -6.67
C LYS A 33 17.47 7.49 -7.77
N GLN A 34 16.20 7.19 -8.02
CA GLN A 34 15.22 8.24 -8.32
C GLN A 34 13.81 7.81 -7.90
N SER A 35 13.62 7.67 -6.58
CA SER A 35 12.33 8.08 -6.02
C SER A 35 12.22 9.59 -6.29
N ALA A 36 11.20 9.99 -7.06
CA ALA A 36 10.89 11.40 -7.28
C ALA A 36 10.90 12.14 -5.92
N PRO A 37 11.47 13.36 -5.85
CA PRO A 37 11.77 13.99 -4.58
C PRO A 37 10.49 14.23 -3.79
N ARG A 38 10.41 13.67 -2.58
CA ARG A 38 9.54 14.18 -1.53
C ARG A 38 10.06 15.56 -1.15
N ILE A 39 9.54 16.59 -1.81
CA ILE A 39 9.80 17.98 -1.41
C ILE A 39 8.83 18.32 -0.29
N THR A 40 9.23 18.02 0.94
CA THR A 40 8.58 18.55 2.13
C THR A 40 9.35 19.79 2.59
N LYS A 41 8.84 20.98 2.28
CA LYS A 41 9.16 22.17 3.08
C LYS A 41 8.35 22.08 4.38
N SER A 42 8.97 22.30 5.53
CA SER A 42 8.29 22.35 6.83
C SER A 42 7.19 23.42 6.81
N GLY A 43 5.94 23.04 7.12
CA GLY A 43 4.76 23.91 7.03
C GLY A 43 4.14 24.03 5.63
N GLY A 44 4.69 23.35 4.62
CA GLY A 44 4.24 23.39 3.23
C GLY A 44 3.33 22.23 2.81
N ILE A 45 2.60 22.44 1.71
CA ILE A 45 1.82 21.41 1.03
C ILE A 45 2.75 20.29 0.53
N GLU A 46 2.49 19.04 0.92
CA GLU A 46 3.18 17.86 0.39
C GLU A 46 2.82 17.66 -1.10
N ARG A 47 3.81 17.31 -1.93
CA ARG A 47 3.63 17.07 -3.36
C ARG A 47 4.10 15.68 -3.73
N ASP A 48 3.22 14.90 -4.37
CA ASP A 48 3.51 13.54 -4.84
C ASP A 48 3.09 13.35 -6.30
N TYR A 49 4.01 13.63 -7.22
CA TYR A 49 3.75 13.74 -8.66
C TYR A 49 4.26 12.53 -9.46
N ARG A 50 3.79 11.34 -9.12
CA ARG A 50 4.20 10.08 -9.77
C ARG A 50 3.52 9.80 -11.12
N ALA A 51 2.32 10.33 -11.33
CA ALA A 51 1.54 10.11 -12.55
C ALA A 51 1.65 11.28 -13.55
N GLY A 52 2.16 12.42 -13.10
CA GLY A 52 2.39 13.59 -13.95
C GLY A 52 2.79 14.78 -13.10
N LYS A 53 3.71 15.60 -13.58
CA LYS A 53 4.11 16.81 -12.86
C LYS A 53 3.21 17.98 -13.25
N LEU A 54 2.69 18.69 -12.24
CA LEU A 54 2.01 19.96 -12.46
C LEU A 54 3.02 21.10 -12.55
N THR A 55 2.74 22.09 -13.39
CA THR A 55 3.46 23.37 -13.36
C THR A 55 2.96 24.21 -12.17
N GLU A 56 3.72 25.23 -11.78
CA GLU A 56 3.32 26.13 -10.70
C GLU A 56 1.99 26.86 -11.00
N ALA A 57 1.76 27.22 -12.26
CA ALA A 57 0.51 27.83 -12.70
C ALA A 57 -0.67 26.85 -12.56
N GLN A 58 -0.47 25.58 -12.92
CA GLN A 58 -1.48 24.53 -12.76
C GLN A 58 -1.75 24.24 -11.28
N GLU A 59 -0.72 24.20 -10.42
CA GLU A 59 -0.89 24.06 -8.98
C GLU A 59 -1.76 25.19 -8.40
N LYS A 60 -1.55 26.44 -8.83
CA LYS A 60 -2.38 27.58 -8.39
C LYS A 60 -3.86 27.38 -8.75
N ILE A 61 -4.15 26.87 -9.95
CA ILE A 61 -5.53 26.55 -10.37
C ILE A 61 -6.12 25.43 -9.50
N VAL A 62 -5.35 24.36 -9.27
CA VAL A 62 -5.76 23.23 -8.40
C VAL A 62 -6.09 23.72 -6.99
N LEU A 63 -5.26 24.60 -6.41
CA LEU A 63 -5.49 25.19 -5.10
C LEU A 63 -6.72 26.12 -5.08
N ALA A 64 -6.92 26.93 -6.12
CA ALA A 64 -8.09 27.79 -6.24
C ALA A 64 -9.39 26.96 -6.35
N LEU A 65 -9.39 25.90 -7.15
CA LEU A 65 -10.50 24.94 -7.22
C LEU A 65 -10.75 24.26 -5.87
N ALA A 66 -9.69 23.84 -5.17
CA ALA A 66 -9.81 23.23 -3.85
C ALA A 66 -10.48 24.16 -2.84
N LYS A 67 -10.05 25.42 -2.79
CA LYS A 67 -10.66 26.45 -1.93
C LYS A 67 -12.13 26.69 -2.31
N LYS A 68 -12.43 26.84 -3.61
CA LYS A 68 -13.79 27.03 -4.12
C LYS A 68 -14.71 25.87 -3.76
N GLN A 69 -14.20 24.64 -3.77
CA GLN A 69 -14.94 23.43 -3.41
C GLN A 69 -14.95 23.13 -1.90
N GLY A 70 -14.45 24.04 -1.06
CA GLY A 70 -14.55 23.93 0.40
C GLY A 70 -13.44 23.12 1.08
N VAL A 71 -12.29 22.95 0.42
CA VAL A 71 -11.04 22.45 1.02
C VAL A 71 -10.13 23.65 1.32
N ALA A 72 -10.34 24.30 2.47
CA ALA A 72 -9.68 25.56 2.80
C ALA A 72 -8.18 25.42 3.09
N LYS A 73 -7.79 24.36 3.82
CA LYS A 73 -6.39 24.05 4.15
C LYS A 73 -5.99 22.78 3.42
N VAL A 74 -5.11 22.90 2.43
CA VAL A 74 -4.56 21.77 1.67
C VAL A 74 -3.30 21.27 2.37
N ALA A 75 -3.24 19.97 2.63
CA ALA A 75 -2.06 19.32 3.19
C ALA A 75 -1.22 18.62 2.12
N ARG A 76 -1.87 18.07 1.08
CA ARG A 76 -1.18 17.33 0.02
C ARG A 76 -1.84 17.50 -1.33
N ILE A 77 -1.02 17.61 -2.38
CA ILE A 77 -1.43 17.46 -3.77
C ILE A 77 -0.66 16.27 -4.34
N SER A 78 -1.39 15.36 -5.00
CA SER A 78 -0.81 14.17 -5.61
C SER A 78 -1.43 13.93 -6.99
N THR A 79 -0.73 13.21 -7.84
CA THR A 79 -1.26 12.76 -9.13
C THR A 79 -1.45 11.24 -9.11
N ILE A 80 -2.57 10.77 -9.66
CA ILE A 80 -2.98 9.37 -9.65
C ILE A 80 -3.23 8.87 -11.08
N ASN A 81 -3.03 7.57 -11.29
CA ASN A 81 -3.42 6.87 -12.52
C ASN A 81 -4.78 6.18 -12.32
N PHE A 82 -5.62 6.18 -13.34
CA PHE A 82 -6.91 5.48 -13.38
C PHE A 82 -6.77 4.14 -14.12
N TYR A 83 -6.06 3.19 -13.52
CA TYR A 83 -5.88 1.85 -14.12
C TYR A 83 -7.23 1.13 -14.34
N PRO A 84 -7.36 0.33 -15.42
CA PRO A 84 -6.32 -0.03 -16.38
C PRO A 84 -6.05 1.01 -17.49
N SER A 85 -6.76 2.15 -17.51
CA SER A 85 -6.56 3.18 -18.53
C SER A 85 -5.29 4.01 -18.31
N ALA A 86 -4.85 4.71 -19.36
CA ALA A 86 -3.77 5.71 -19.28
C ALA A 86 -4.22 7.07 -18.71
N ALA A 87 -5.51 7.21 -18.34
CA ALA A 87 -6.02 8.45 -17.80
C ALA A 87 -5.45 8.73 -16.40
N ARG A 88 -5.32 10.02 -16.08
CA ARG A 88 -4.72 10.51 -14.86
C ARG A 88 -5.62 11.54 -14.19
N GLY A 89 -5.45 11.66 -12.88
CA GLY A 89 -6.17 12.61 -12.06
C GLY A 89 -5.25 13.29 -11.05
N ILE A 90 -5.76 14.35 -10.45
CA ILE A 90 -5.09 15.08 -9.38
C ILE A 90 -5.93 14.88 -8.13
N ARG A 91 -5.28 14.48 -7.04
CA ARG A 91 -5.90 14.30 -5.73
C ARG A 91 -5.36 15.36 -4.79
N VAL A 92 -6.27 16.12 -4.20
CA VAL A 92 -5.97 17.11 -3.17
C VAL A 92 -6.51 16.59 -1.84
N ASP A 93 -5.64 16.37 -0.87
CA ASP A 93 -6.03 16.05 0.50
C ASP A 93 -5.96 17.31 1.36
N GLY A 94 -7.03 17.59 2.09
CA GLY A 94 -7.08 18.64 3.09
C GLY A 94 -6.27 18.31 4.34
N ALA A 95 -6.12 19.31 5.21
CA ALA A 95 -5.59 19.12 6.55
C ALA A 95 -6.40 18.09 7.33
N LYS A 96 -5.71 17.32 8.17
CA LYS A 96 -6.33 16.32 9.05
C LYS A 96 -6.93 17.02 10.27
N GLU A 97 -8.13 16.58 10.63
CA GLU A 97 -8.82 16.91 11.86
C GLU A 97 -8.89 15.65 12.72
N VAL A 98 -8.46 15.75 13.98
CA VAL A 98 -8.42 14.60 14.90
C VAL A 98 -9.48 14.80 15.97
N ASN A 99 -10.37 13.82 16.11
CA ASN A 99 -11.37 13.76 17.18
C ASN A 99 -11.25 12.42 17.90
N GLY A 100 -10.52 12.42 19.03
CA GLY A 100 -10.21 11.21 19.77
C GLY A 100 -9.41 10.21 18.93
N ARG A 101 -10.04 9.08 18.58
CA ARG A 101 -9.46 8.04 17.71
C ARG A 101 -9.77 8.24 16.23
N GLU A 102 -10.70 9.12 15.87
CA GLU A 102 -11.04 9.39 14.48
C GLU A 102 -10.13 10.47 13.90
N VAL A 103 -9.62 10.23 12.69
CA VAL A 103 -8.96 11.24 11.86
C VAL A 103 -9.80 11.43 10.62
N SER A 104 -10.28 12.64 10.40
CA SER A 104 -11.05 12.99 9.22
C SER A 104 -10.32 14.05 8.38
N TYR A 105 -10.54 14.02 7.08
CA TYR A 105 -10.02 15.03 6.15
C TYR A 105 -10.81 15.01 4.85
N LYS A 106 -10.88 16.17 4.19
CA LYS A 106 -11.52 16.27 2.86
C LYS A 106 -10.56 15.79 1.78
N VAL A 107 -11.08 15.07 0.80
CA VAL A 107 -10.37 14.63 -0.39
C VAL A 107 -11.11 15.13 -1.62
N LEU A 108 -10.44 15.94 -2.43
CA LEU A 108 -10.96 16.43 -3.69
C LEU A 108 -10.26 15.72 -4.85
N SER A 109 -11.05 15.23 -5.81
CA SER A 109 -10.55 14.76 -7.09
C SER A 109 -10.69 15.90 -8.10
N VAL A 110 -9.57 16.32 -8.67
CA VAL A 110 -9.49 17.33 -9.72
C VAL A 110 -9.08 16.64 -11.01
N ASN A 111 -9.83 16.89 -12.07
CA ASN A 111 -9.57 16.40 -13.41
C ASN A 111 -8.88 17.49 -14.22
N PHE A 112 -7.99 17.08 -15.12
CA PHE A 112 -7.30 17.98 -16.04
C PHE A 112 -7.48 17.44 -17.46
N LYS A 113 -8.05 18.24 -18.36
CA LYS A 113 -8.51 17.80 -19.69
C LYS A 113 -7.47 16.98 -20.48
N PRO A 114 -6.19 17.39 -20.59
CA PRO A 114 -5.18 16.64 -21.34
C PRO A 114 -4.77 15.30 -20.70
N TRP A 115 -5.14 15.09 -19.44
CA TRP A 115 -4.82 13.87 -18.68
C TRP A 115 -6.02 12.94 -18.54
N TYR A 116 -7.22 13.46 -18.71
CA TYR A 116 -8.45 12.74 -18.44
C TYR A 116 -8.91 11.91 -19.65
N HIS A 117 -9.97 11.12 -19.47
CA HIS A 117 -10.53 10.31 -20.55
C HIS A 117 -10.97 11.18 -21.74
N PRO A 118 -10.74 10.74 -22.99
CA PRO A 118 -11.26 11.40 -24.19
C PRO A 118 -12.77 11.62 -24.10
N GLY A 119 -13.24 12.80 -24.48
CA GLY A 119 -14.66 13.18 -24.37
C GLY A 119 -15.16 13.44 -22.94
N GLY A 120 -14.31 13.26 -21.92
CA GLY A 120 -14.62 13.59 -20.54
C GLY A 120 -14.65 15.09 -20.28
N GLY A 121 -15.58 15.53 -19.44
CA GLY A 121 -15.73 16.94 -19.07
C GLY A 121 -16.43 17.11 -17.71
N PRO A 122 -16.66 18.36 -17.29
CA PRO A 122 -17.37 18.66 -16.05
C PRO A 122 -18.82 18.19 -16.10
N ARG A 123 -19.30 17.67 -14.97
CA ARG A 123 -20.70 17.30 -14.76
C ARG A 123 -21.48 18.48 -14.18
N LYS A 124 -22.81 18.38 -14.19
CA LYS A 124 -23.69 19.36 -13.52
C LYS A 124 -23.31 19.47 -12.04
N GLY A 125 -22.93 20.68 -11.61
CA GLY A 125 -22.50 20.97 -10.24
C GLY A 125 -20.99 20.94 -10.00
N ASP A 126 -20.19 20.59 -11.01
CA ASP A 126 -18.74 20.72 -10.94
C ASP A 126 -18.31 22.19 -11.06
N SER A 127 -17.23 22.54 -10.36
CA SER A 127 -16.53 23.80 -10.59
C SER A 127 -15.46 23.61 -11.63
N GLN A 128 -15.44 24.46 -12.65
CA GLN A 128 -14.41 24.47 -13.69
C GLN A 128 -13.58 25.76 -13.63
N MET A 129 -12.28 25.64 -13.91
CA MET A 129 -11.33 26.74 -14.11
C MET A 129 -10.37 26.35 -15.24
N GLY A 130 -10.57 26.92 -16.44
CA GLY A 130 -9.86 26.52 -17.65
C GLY A 130 -10.09 25.04 -17.97
N ASP A 131 -9.00 24.31 -18.21
CA ASP A 131 -9.02 22.87 -18.49
C ASP A 131 -9.13 21.98 -17.24
N PHE A 132 -9.29 22.58 -16.06
CA PHE A 132 -9.44 21.85 -14.79
C PHE A 132 -10.87 21.89 -14.31
N TRP A 133 -11.36 20.78 -13.77
CA TRP A 133 -12.65 20.75 -13.08
C TRP A 133 -12.65 19.78 -11.91
N ALA A 134 -13.53 20.05 -10.96
CA ALA A 134 -13.69 19.21 -9.78
C ALA A 134 -15.14 19.25 -9.29
N GLY A 135 -15.64 18.10 -8.86
CA GLY A 135 -16.91 18.00 -8.14
C GLY A 135 -16.77 18.35 -6.66
N LYS A 136 -17.68 17.82 -5.83
CA LYS A 136 -17.61 18.01 -4.38
C LYS A 136 -16.50 17.17 -3.75
N PRO A 137 -15.81 17.66 -2.70
CA PRO A 137 -14.88 16.85 -1.94
C PRO A 137 -15.64 15.78 -1.16
N ARG A 138 -15.02 14.62 -0.98
CA ARG A 138 -15.50 13.58 -0.05
C ARG A 138 -14.79 13.71 1.29
N THR A 139 -15.48 13.39 2.38
CA THR A 139 -14.83 13.24 3.69
C THR A 139 -14.26 11.84 3.79
N GLN A 140 -12.94 11.74 3.97
CA GLN A 140 -12.27 10.50 4.30
C GLN A 140 -12.13 10.43 5.82
N LYS A 141 -12.54 9.30 6.41
CA LYS A 141 -12.31 8.98 7.81
C LYS A 141 -11.31 7.85 7.92
N LYS A 142 -10.56 7.86 9.01
CA LYS A 142 -9.61 6.84 9.44
C LYS A 142 -9.66 6.70 10.95
N THR A 143 -9.23 5.56 11.46
CA THR A 143 -9.13 5.31 12.91
C THR A 143 -7.67 5.17 13.31
N ILE A 144 -7.29 5.81 14.41
CA ILE A 144 -5.97 5.66 15.03
C ILE A 144 -5.94 4.36 15.83
N LEU A 145 -5.08 3.44 15.42
CA LEU A 145 -4.67 2.25 16.17
C LEU A 145 -3.35 2.54 16.88
N ARG A 146 -3.30 2.32 18.19
CA ARG A 146 -2.11 2.50 19.04
C ARG A 146 -1.44 1.15 19.28
N VAL A 147 -0.19 1.04 18.85
CA VAL A 147 0.65 -0.12 19.16
C VAL A 147 1.93 0.40 19.81
N GLY A 148 2.09 0.11 21.10
CA GLY A 148 3.12 0.76 21.92
C GLY A 148 2.92 2.28 21.90
N GLU A 149 3.98 3.01 21.58
CA GLU A 149 3.98 4.48 21.49
C GLU A 149 3.68 5.01 20.08
N THR A 150 3.39 4.12 19.11
CA THR A 150 3.17 4.50 17.71
C THR A 150 1.70 4.47 17.32
N ASP A 151 1.24 5.58 16.71
CA ASP A 151 -0.08 5.72 16.11
C ASP A 151 -0.07 5.29 14.64
N TYR A 152 -0.95 4.36 14.28
CA TYR A 152 -1.18 3.87 12.92
C TYR A 152 -2.58 4.25 12.43
N LEU A 153 -2.69 4.70 11.18
CA LEU A 153 -3.98 5.09 10.60
C LEU A 153 -4.62 3.94 9.82
N CYS A 154 -5.71 3.38 10.36
CA CYS A 154 -6.52 2.37 9.70
C CYS A 154 -7.64 3.00 8.87
N GLY A 155 -7.91 2.47 7.68
CA GLY A 155 -8.95 2.99 6.78
C GLY A 155 -10.38 2.63 7.18
N SER A 156 -10.61 1.43 7.70
CA SER A 156 -11.95 0.95 8.08
C SER A 156 -11.85 -0.14 9.15
N ILE A 157 -12.71 -0.07 10.16
CA ILE A 157 -12.88 -1.10 11.20
C ILE A 157 -14.37 -1.49 11.23
N ARG A 158 -14.70 -2.78 11.16
CA ARG A 158 -16.10 -3.25 11.14
C ARG A 158 -16.29 -4.55 11.94
N GLY A 159 -17.24 -4.56 12.87
CA GLY A 159 -17.60 -5.76 13.63
C GLY A 159 -16.51 -6.30 14.56
N ILE A 160 -15.49 -5.50 14.85
CA ILE A 160 -14.35 -5.87 15.69
C ILE A 160 -13.90 -4.67 16.52
N GLU A 161 -13.50 -4.93 17.76
CA GLU A 161 -13.07 -3.89 18.69
C GLU A 161 -11.72 -3.29 18.31
N ILE A 162 -11.54 -1.99 18.58
CA ILE A 162 -10.29 -1.27 18.27
C ILE A 162 -9.11 -1.92 19.00
N LYS A 163 -9.30 -2.33 20.26
CA LYS A 163 -8.25 -2.96 21.07
C LYS A 163 -7.80 -4.30 20.50
N GLU A 164 -8.72 -5.08 19.95
CA GLU A 164 -8.40 -6.33 19.27
C GLU A 164 -7.63 -6.06 17.97
N CYS A 165 -8.00 -5.03 17.21
CA CYS A 165 -7.25 -4.58 16.04
C CYS A 165 -5.82 -4.15 16.40
N GLU A 166 -5.63 -3.40 17.50
CA GLU A 166 -4.32 -2.98 18.01
C GLU A 166 -3.45 -4.20 18.38
N ALA A 167 -4.02 -5.18 19.08
CA ALA A 167 -3.32 -6.41 19.44
C ALA A 167 -2.87 -7.20 18.20
N MET A 168 -3.76 -7.39 17.22
CA MET A 168 -3.42 -8.07 15.96
C MET A 168 -2.37 -7.29 15.16
N LEU A 169 -2.51 -5.96 15.05
CA LEU A 169 -1.50 -5.13 14.38
C LEU A 169 -0.13 -5.26 15.05
N GLY A 170 -0.08 -5.31 16.38
CA GLY A 170 1.15 -5.56 17.12
C GLY A 170 1.81 -6.90 16.77
N LEU A 171 1.01 -7.97 16.60
CA LEU A 171 1.52 -9.27 16.18
C LEU A 171 2.05 -9.26 14.75
N PHE A 172 1.35 -8.61 13.81
CA PHE A 172 1.84 -8.43 12.43
C PHE A 172 3.16 -7.64 12.39
N LEU A 173 3.24 -6.51 13.09
CA LEU A 173 4.43 -5.67 13.15
C LEU A 173 5.64 -6.39 13.77
N ALA A 174 5.39 -7.28 14.74
CA ALA A 174 6.42 -8.10 15.36
C ALA A 174 6.80 -9.35 14.53
N GLY A 175 6.17 -9.58 13.37
CA GLY A 175 6.35 -10.81 12.59
C GLY A 175 5.84 -12.07 13.30
N LYS A 176 4.98 -11.92 14.30
CA LYS A 176 4.46 -13.01 15.15
C LYS A 176 3.19 -13.61 14.56
N PHE A 177 3.33 -14.23 13.40
CA PHE A 177 2.26 -14.96 12.74
C PHE A 177 2.78 -16.25 12.12
N THR A 178 1.88 -17.21 11.99
CA THR A 178 2.07 -18.44 11.22
C THR A 178 1.13 -18.41 10.02
N TYR A 179 1.31 -19.35 9.10
CA TYR A 179 0.38 -19.58 8.02
C TYR A 179 0.32 -21.07 7.73
N SER A 180 -0.87 -21.53 7.36
CA SER A 180 -1.10 -22.94 7.05
C SER A 180 -0.25 -23.35 5.83
N PRO A 181 0.35 -24.56 5.81
CA PRO A 181 1.10 -25.07 4.66
C PRO A 181 0.26 -25.23 3.38
N GLY A 182 -1.08 -25.17 3.46
CA GLY A 182 -1.99 -25.30 2.34
C GLY A 182 -3.21 -24.36 2.45
N PRO A 183 -3.54 -23.59 1.38
CA PRO A 183 -2.73 -23.29 0.20
C PRO A 183 -1.47 -22.48 0.59
N ARG A 184 -0.31 -22.84 0.04
CA ARG A 184 0.98 -22.27 0.43
C ARG A 184 1.01 -20.77 0.16
N ILE A 185 0.92 -19.96 1.22
CA ILE A 185 1.20 -18.52 1.14
C ILE A 185 2.69 -18.38 0.77
N ASN A 186 2.95 -17.69 -0.33
CA ASN A 186 4.31 -17.47 -0.80
C ASN A 186 5.00 -16.42 0.09
N ASP A 187 6.06 -16.82 0.79
CA ASP A 187 6.86 -15.95 1.68
C ASP A 187 7.30 -14.65 1.00
N ARG A 188 7.54 -14.69 -0.31
CA ARG A 188 7.88 -13.50 -1.11
C ARG A 188 6.75 -12.46 -1.10
N LEU A 189 5.49 -12.89 -1.11
CA LEU A 189 4.32 -12.00 -1.04
C LEU A 189 4.20 -11.37 0.36
N LEU A 190 4.46 -12.12 1.42
CA LEU A 190 4.50 -11.58 2.79
C LEU A 190 5.57 -10.48 2.94
N GLY A 191 6.72 -10.64 2.27
CA GLY A 191 7.77 -9.61 2.20
C GLY A 191 7.32 -8.31 1.53
N GLN A 192 6.25 -8.34 0.73
CA GLN A 192 5.71 -7.21 -0.02
C GLN A 192 4.60 -6.44 0.72
N VAL A 193 4.11 -6.94 1.85
CA VAL A 193 3.03 -6.32 2.61
C VAL A 193 3.53 -5.13 3.44
N ASP A 194 2.91 -3.96 3.30
CA ASP A 194 3.21 -2.78 4.12
C ASP A 194 2.45 -2.88 5.46
N TRP A 195 2.98 -3.70 6.37
CA TRP A 195 2.41 -4.00 7.70
C TRP A 195 2.14 -2.75 8.56
N ASN A 196 2.87 -1.67 8.28
CA ASN A 196 2.81 -0.38 8.95
C ASN A 196 1.70 0.54 8.39
N LYS A 197 0.88 0.06 7.44
CA LYS A 197 -0.27 0.80 6.90
C LYS A 197 -1.53 -0.05 6.85
N PRO A 198 -2.10 -0.46 8.00
CA PRO A 198 -3.36 -1.20 7.98
C PRO A 198 -4.43 -0.43 7.21
N SER A 199 -5.05 -1.08 6.23
CA SER A 199 -6.11 -0.46 5.42
C SER A 199 -7.49 -0.82 5.96
N ARG A 200 -7.65 -2.02 6.52
CA ARG A 200 -8.92 -2.55 7.00
C ARG A 200 -8.72 -3.57 8.12
N PHE A 201 -9.63 -3.58 9.09
CA PHE A 201 -9.94 -4.74 9.93
C PHE A 201 -11.44 -4.99 9.87
N SER A 202 -11.86 -6.24 9.69
CA SER A 202 -13.27 -6.59 9.80
C SER A 202 -13.49 -8.00 10.29
N LYS A 203 -14.56 -8.21 11.06
CA LYS A 203 -15.00 -9.53 11.51
C LYS A 203 -16.45 -9.76 11.09
N ARG A 204 -16.73 -10.97 10.59
CA ARG A 204 -18.09 -11.43 10.24
C ARG A 204 -18.25 -12.87 10.71
N GLY A 205 -19.04 -13.08 11.76
CA GLY A 205 -19.02 -14.36 12.48
C GLY A 205 -17.64 -14.59 13.08
N ASP A 206 -17.05 -15.76 12.81
CA ASP A 206 -15.71 -16.11 13.30
C ASP A 206 -14.58 -15.66 12.36
N ALA A 207 -14.89 -15.33 11.10
CA ALA A 207 -13.89 -14.94 10.12
C ALA A 207 -13.42 -13.49 10.34
N ILE A 208 -12.10 -13.30 10.44
CA ILE A 208 -11.45 -11.97 10.51
C ILE A 208 -10.69 -11.74 9.21
N SER A 209 -10.96 -10.59 8.57
CA SER A 209 -10.23 -10.10 7.39
C SER A 209 -9.46 -8.83 7.73
N VAL A 210 -8.18 -8.79 7.33
CA VAL A 210 -7.25 -7.69 7.59
C VAL A 210 -6.57 -7.26 6.30
N GLY A 211 -6.73 -5.99 5.94
CA GLY A 211 -6.19 -5.43 4.71
C GLY A 211 -4.90 -4.64 4.92
N PHE A 212 -3.96 -4.76 3.99
CA PHE A 212 -2.72 -3.97 3.93
C PHE A 212 -2.38 -3.62 2.48
N PRO A 213 -1.78 -2.44 2.19
CA PRO A 213 -1.29 -2.12 0.87
C PRO A 213 0.03 -2.83 0.57
N HIS A 214 0.39 -2.91 -0.70
CA HIS A 214 1.72 -3.35 -1.13
C HIS A 214 2.78 -2.25 -0.87
N LYS A 215 3.99 -2.63 -0.42
CA LYS A 215 5.11 -1.70 -0.10
C LYS A 215 5.55 -0.83 -1.27
N GLY A 216 5.40 -1.33 -2.50
CA GLY A 216 5.63 -0.60 -3.75
C GLY A 216 4.81 0.70 -3.89
N GLY A 217 3.75 0.85 -3.10
CA GLY A 217 2.97 2.08 -3.00
C GLY A 217 1.73 2.09 -3.89
N PRO A 218 1.17 3.28 -4.18
CA PRO A 218 -0.06 3.41 -4.97
C PRO A 218 0.06 2.73 -6.34
N GLY A 219 -0.92 1.88 -6.68
CA GLY A 219 -0.96 1.13 -7.94
C GLY A 219 -0.31 -0.26 -7.88
N SER A 220 0.44 -0.59 -6.82
CA SER A 220 1.06 -1.91 -6.65
C SER A 220 0.13 -2.97 -6.04
N GLY A 221 -1.16 -2.67 -5.88
CA GLY A 221 -2.15 -3.57 -5.28
C GLY A 221 -2.22 -3.50 -3.76
N PHE A 222 -2.97 -4.45 -3.21
CA PHE A 222 -3.21 -4.62 -1.78
C PHE A 222 -3.36 -6.11 -1.47
N PHE A 223 -3.27 -6.45 -0.20
CA PHE A 223 -3.45 -7.78 0.36
C PHE A 223 -4.67 -7.76 1.28
N ASP A 224 -5.53 -8.78 1.19
CA ASP A 224 -6.66 -8.98 2.10
C ASP A 224 -6.49 -10.35 2.77
N LEU A 225 -6.11 -10.32 4.04
CA LEU A 225 -5.68 -11.51 4.78
C LEU A 225 -6.85 -12.05 5.58
N GLU A 226 -7.17 -13.34 5.43
CA GLU A 226 -8.02 -14.03 6.40
C GLU A 226 -7.14 -14.56 7.54
N VAL A 227 -7.52 -14.24 8.78
CA VAL A 227 -6.75 -14.61 9.98
C VAL A 227 -7.60 -15.20 11.09
N ASP A 228 -6.97 -16.07 11.88
CA ASP A 228 -7.45 -16.44 13.21
C ASP A 228 -6.39 -16.20 14.28
N LEU A 229 -6.83 -16.28 15.53
CA LEU A 229 -5.96 -16.37 16.70
C LEU A 229 -5.87 -17.83 17.14
N VAL A 230 -4.67 -18.42 17.03
CA VAL A 230 -4.39 -19.80 17.48
C VAL A 230 -3.23 -19.75 18.48
N GLY A 231 -3.49 -20.14 19.73
CA GLY A 231 -2.45 -20.18 20.77
C GLY A 231 -1.74 -18.83 21.02
N GLY A 232 -2.47 -17.71 20.90
CA GLY A 232 -1.91 -16.35 21.06
C GLY A 232 -1.05 -15.85 19.89
N LYS A 233 -0.99 -16.59 18.78
CA LYS A 233 -0.39 -16.16 17.51
C LYS A 233 -1.47 -15.92 16.46
N LEU A 234 -1.18 -15.03 15.52
CA LEU A 234 -1.99 -14.91 14.32
C LEU A 234 -1.69 -16.09 13.39
N ASN A 235 -2.71 -16.73 12.86
CA ASN A 235 -2.58 -17.68 11.77
C ASN A 235 -3.23 -17.11 10.52
N ILE A 236 -2.44 -16.83 9.48
CA ILE A 236 -2.92 -16.36 8.19
C ILE A 236 -3.37 -17.58 7.39
N ARG A 237 -4.65 -17.61 7.03
CA ARG A 237 -5.25 -18.69 6.23
C ARG A 237 -5.12 -18.42 4.73
N GLN A 238 -5.31 -17.17 4.35
CA GLN A 238 -5.35 -16.75 2.95
C GLN A 238 -4.86 -15.29 2.82
N MET A 239 -4.41 -14.95 1.62
CA MET A 239 -3.99 -13.62 1.18
C MET A 239 -4.63 -13.24 -0.16
#